data_AF-A0A0G0WT47-F1
#
_entry.id   AF-A0A0G0WT47-F1
#
_cell.length_a   1.000
_cell.length_b   1.000
_cell.length_c   1.000
_cell.angle_alpha   90.00
_cell.angle_beta   90.00
_cell.angle_gamma   90.00
#
_symmetry.space_group_name_H-M   'P 1'
#
loop_
_entity.id
_entity.type
_entity.pdbx_description
1 polymer ?
#
loop_
_entity_poly.entity_id
_entity_poly.type
_entity_poly.pdbx_seq_one_letter_code
_entity_poly.pdbx_strand_id
1 'polypeptide(L)' 'MATKAKTISFAKAFEELESITEWFEKGEVDLDEGLKKFERGLELAQSCKTKLAEVETRVREIKQKFHEEESENT' A
#
# COMPACT_ATOMS: atom_id res chain seq x y z
N MET A 1 20.62 12.52 -13.19
CA MET A 1 20.04 11.28 -13.74
C MET A 1 18.92 10.85 -12.79
N ALA A 2 17.66 10.98 -13.17
CA ALA A 2 16.53 10.67 -12.30
C ALA A 2 16.22 9.17 -12.39
N THR A 3 16.63 8.41 -11.37
CA THR A 3 16.25 7.00 -11.22
C THR A 3 14.74 6.94 -10.97
N LYS A 4 14.01 6.51 -12.00
CA LYS A 4 12.57 6.26 -11.98
C LYS A 4 12.30 5.20 -10.90
N ALA A 5 11.88 5.63 -9.71
CA ALA A 5 11.52 4.74 -8.62
C ALA A 5 10.48 3.75 -9.15
N LYS A 6 10.82 2.46 -9.12
CA LYS A 6 9.98 1.39 -9.63
C LYS A 6 8.79 1.28 -8.67
N THR A 7 7.65 1.87 -9.06
CA THR A 7 6.42 1.77 -8.28
C THR A 7 6.02 0.30 -8.16
N ILE A 8 6.15 -0.24 -6.96
CA ILE A 8 5.70 -1.60 -6.65
C ILE A 8 4.16 -1.62 -6.67
N SER A 9 3.56 -2.70 -7.18
CA SER A 9 2.11 -2.84 -7.11
C SER A 9 1.67 -3.11 -5.68
N PHE A 10 0.43 -2.75 -5.34
CA PHE A 10 -0.15 -3.01 -4.02
C PHE A 10 -0.01 -4.49 -3.62
N ALA A 11 -0.41 -5.40 -4.51
CA ALA A 11 -0.34 -6.84 -4.26
C ALA A 11 1.09 -7.31 -3.91
N LYS A 12 2.10 -6.83 -4.64
CA LYS A 12 3.50 -7.17 -4.37
C LYS A 12 4.01 -6.55 -3.08
N ALA A 13 3.62 -5.32 -2.79
CA ALA A 13 4.01 -4.65 -1.55
C ALA A 13 3.40 -5.34 -0.33
N PHE A 14 2.17 -5.82 -0.46
CA PHE A 14 1.46 -6.55 0.59
C PHE A 14 2.08 -7.93 0.82
N GLU A 15 2.35 -8.69 -0.24
CA GLU A 15 3.01 -10.00 -0.17
C GLU A 15 4.41 -9.90 0.46
N GLU A 16 5.18 -8.86 0.13
CA GLU A 16 6.48 -8.60 0.74
C GLU A 16 6.36 -8.25 2.23
N LEU A 17 5.32 -7.51 2.62
CA LEU A 17 5.04 -7.18 4.02
C LEU A 17 4.65 -8.42 4.82
N GLU A 18 3.84 -9.32 4.25
CA GLU A 18 3.51 -10.62 4.86
C GLU A 18 4.78 -11.45 5.10
N SER A 19 5.66 -11.52 4.09
CA SER A 19 6.95 -12.23 4.21
C SER A 19 7.85 -11.66 5.31
N ILE A 20 7.88 -10.34 5.48
CA ILE A 20 8.61 -9.68 6.57
C ILE A 20 8.00 -10.03 7.93
N THR A 21 6.67 -10.06 8.02
CA THR A 21 5.95 -10.38 9.26
C THR A 21 6.23 -11.82 9.67
N GLU A 22 6.14 -12.77 8.73
CA GLU A 22 6.51 -14.18 8.96
C GLU A 22 7.95 -14.35 9.43
N TRP A 23 8.89 -13.51 8.93
CA TRP A 23 10.28 -13.55 9.38
C TRP A 23 10.41 -13.15 10.85
N PHE A 24 9.70 -12.10 11.29
CA PHE A 24 9.69 -11.70 12.70
C PHE A 24 9.02 -12.75 13.61
N GLU A 25 7.97 -13.41 13.12
CA GLU A 25 7.27 -14.48 13.85
C GLU A 25 8.13 -15.73 14.05
N LYS A 26 9.04 -16.01 13.12
CA LYS A 26 10.02 -17.11 13.25
C LYS A 26 11.03 -16.88 14.38
N GLY A 27 11.14 -15.65 14.89
CA GLY A 27 12.00 -15.32 16.03
C GLY A 27 13.49 -15.37 15.71
N GLU A 28 13.88 -15.08 14.45
CA GLU A 28 15.29 -14.99 14.07
C GLU A 28 15.99 -13.82 14.80
N VAL A 29 17.17 -14.09 15.36
CA VAL A 29 17.88 -13.19 16.31
C VAL A 29 18.96 -12.34 15.61
N ASP A 30 18.81 -12.08 14.32
CA ASP A 30 19.71 -11.14 13.62
C ASP A 30 19.13 -9.72 13.71
N LEU A 31 19.75 -8.90 14.57
CA LEU A 31 19.34 -7.52 14.82
C LEU A 31 19.55 -6.61 13.60
N ASP A 32 20.62 -6.81 12.84
CA ASP A 32 20.94 -5.98 11.67
C ASP A 32 19.97 -6.30 10.53
N GLU A 33 19.64 -7.57 10.35
CA GLU A 33 18.63 -8.01 9.40
C GLU A 33 17.22 -7.57 9.83
N GLY A 34 16.91 -7.65 11.12
CA GLY A 34 15.67 -7.16 11.70
C GLY A 34 15.46 -5.67 11.47
N LEU A 35 16.50 -4.85 11.66
CA LEU A 35 16.42 -3.40 11.39
C LEU A 35 16.13 -3.12 9.91
N LYS A 36 16.84 -3.79 8.98
CA LYS A 36 16.60 -3.64 7.54
C LYS A 36 15.18 -4.03 7.14
N LYS A 37 14.67 -5.15 7.68
CA LYS A 37 13.29 -5.60 7.43
C LYS A 37 12.26 -4.64 8.01
N PHE A 38 12.54 -4.06 9.17
CA PHE A 38 11.67 -3.06 9.78
C PHE A 38 11.57 -1.79 8.92
N GLU A 39 12.70 -1.23 8.48
CA GLU A 39 12.74 -0.08 7.57
C GLU A 39 11.98 -0.37 6.28
N ARG A 40 12.25 -1.55 5.67
CA ARG A 40 11.55 -1.98 4.46
C ARG A 40 10.05 -2.15 4.68
N GLY A 41 9.65 -2.75 5.80
CA GLY A 41 8.25 -2.92 6.18
C GLY A 41 7.52 -1.58 6.30
N LEU A 42 8.19 -0.56 6.85
CA LEU A 42 7.63 0.79 6.96
C LEU A 42 7.41 1.43 5.57
N GLU A 43 8.35 1.29 4.65
CA GLU A 43 8.19 1.77 3.27
C GLU A 43 7.01 1.09 2.56
N LEU A 44 6.91 -0.23 2.69
CA LEU A 44 5.85 -1.02 2.09
C LEU A 44 4.48 -0.64 2.66
N ALA A 45 4.37 -0.53 3.98
CA ALA A 45 3.16 -0.12 4.67
C ALA A 45 2.71 1.28 4.23
N GLN A 46 3.65 2.23 4.10
CA GLN A 46 3.37 3.57 3.60
C GLN A 46 2.87 3.54 2.15
N SER A 47 3.49 2.74 1.29
CA SER A 47 3.06 2.55 -0.10
C SER A 47 1.64 1.97 -0.18
N CYS A 48 1.34 0.95 0.62
CA CYS A 48 0.01 0.35 0.71
C CYS A 48 -1.04 1.38 1.17
N LYS A 49 -0.74 2.15 2.23
CA LYS A 49 -1.62 3.20 2.75
C LYS A 49 -1.92 4.27 1.70
N THR A 50 -0.90 4.76 1.00
CA THR A 50 -1.07 5.72 -0.08
C THR A 50 -1.98 5.16 -1.17
N LYS A 51 -1.77 3.90 -1.57
CA LYS A 51 -2.58 3.31 -2.63
C LYS A 51 -4.05 3.12 -2.22
N LEU A 52 -4.30 2.74 -0.97
CA LEU A 52 -5.66 2.64 -0.43
C LEU A 52 -6.35 4.01 -0.42
N ALA A 53 -5.66 5.07 -0.01
CA ALA A 53 -6.22 6.42 0.00
C ALA A 53 -6.60 6.92 -1.42
N GLU A 54 -5.78 6.60 -2.43
CA GLU A 54 -6.11 6.88 -3.84
C GLU A 54 -7.39 6.14 -4.28
N VAL A 55 -7.50 4.86 -3.93
CA VAL A 55 -8.66 4.03 -4.27
C VAL A 55 -9.92 4.55 -3.57
N GLU A 56 -9.85 4.86 -2.28
CA GLU A 56 -10.97 5.43 -1.53
C GLU A 56 -11.47 6.74 -2.15
N THR A 57 -10.55 7.60 -2.56
CA THR A 57 -10.87 8.88 -3.20
C THR A 57 -11.59 8.64 -4.53
N ARG A 58 -11.08 7.73 -5.35
CA ARG A 58 -11.72 7.37 -6.61
C ARG A 58 -13.10 6.74 -6.41
N VAL A 59 -13.28 5.92 -5.38
CA VAL A 59 -14.59 5.36 -5.03
C VAL A 59 -15.58 6.46 -4.61
N ARG A 60 -15.14 7.45 -3.83
CA ARG A 60 -15.97 8.62 -3.46
C ARG A 60 -16.41 9.41 -4.69
N GLU A 61 -15.48 9.71 -5.59
CA GLU A 61 -15.79 10.42 -6.84
C GLU A 61 -16.79 9.66 -7.72
N ILE A 62 -16.61 8.34 -7.85
CA ILE A 62 -17.54 7.49 -8.60
C ILE A 62 -18.94 7.57 -7.97
N LYS A 63 -19.05 7.40 -6.65
CA LYS A 63 -20.33 7.48 -5.94
C LYS A 63 -21.02 8.83 -6.10
N GLN A 64 -20.27 9.92 -6.05
CA GLN A 64 -20.81 11.26 -6.25
C GLN A 64 -21.39 11.43 -7.65
N LYS A 65 -20.66 11.02 -8.69
CA LYS A 65 -21.12 11.08 -10.08
C LYS A 65 -22.41 10.29 -10.29
N PHE A 66 -22.49 9.08 -9.72
CA PHE A 66 -23.71 8.27 -9.79
C PHE A 66 -24.93 8.96 -9.13
N HIS A 67 -24.76 9.67 -8.02
CA HIS A 67 -25.86 10.42 -7.39
C HIS A 67 -26.28 11.67 -8.19
N GLU A 68 -25.34 12.36 -8.83
CA GLU A 68 -25.63 13.55 -9.64
C GLU A 68 -26.45 13.17 -10.91
N GLU A 69 -26.12 12.05 -11.54
CA GLU A 69 -26.85 11.52 -12.72
C GLU A 69 -28.30 11.12 -12.42
N GLU A 70 -28.63 10.64 -11.21
CA GLU A 70 -30.01 10.36 -10.81
C GLU A 70 -30.83 11.65 -10.59
N SER A 71 -30.18 12.74 -10.16
CA SER A 71 -30.85 14.02 -9.89
C SER A 71 -31.16 14.85 -11.13
N GLU A 72 -30.41 14.66 -12.23
CA GLU A 72 -30.62 15.36 -13.50
C GLU A 72 -31.63 14.66 -14.44
N ASN A 73 -31.99 13.41 -14.17
CA ASN A 73 -32.92 12.62 -14.97
C ASN A 73 -34.35 12.54 -14.38
N THR A 74 -34.69 13.44 -13.46
CA THR A 74 -36.05 13.64 -12.90
C THR A 74 -36.52 15.06 -13.12
#